data_AF-A0A4P6F212-F1
#
_entry.id   AF-A0A4P6F212-F1
#
_cell.length_a   1.000
_cell.length_b   1.000
_cell.length_c   1.000
_cell.angle_alpha   90.00
_cell.angle_beta   90.00
_cell.angle_gamma   90.00
#
_symmetry.space_group_name_H-M   'P 1'
#
loop_
_entity.id
_entity.type
_entity.pdbx_description
1 polymer ?
#
loop_
_entity_poly.entity_id
_entity_poly.type
_entity_poly.pdbx_seq_one_letter_code
_entity_poly.pdbx_strand_id
1 'polypeptide(L)'
;MSAPTPGRLVLAFAVGAAAVAFAVVVAARMFDGGVGTGDPLDPPRALAGVLADGGTWLVTFAAGAAGGVVGGFVALMRRRR
;
A
#
# COMPACT_ATOMS: atom_id res chain seq x y z
N MET A 1 -22.44 -4.44 -17.93
CA MET A 1 -21.25 -4.69 -17.09
C MET A 1 -21.69 -5.51 -15.89
N SER A 2 -21.13 -6.70 -15.67
CA SER A 2 -21.51 -7.57 -14.54
C SER A 2 -21.07 -6.95 -13.21
N ALA A 3 -21.90 -7.06 -12.17
CA ALA A 3 -21.56 -6.54 -10.85
C ALA A 3 -20.29 -7.24 -10.29
N PRO A 4 -19.37 -6.49 -9.64
CA PRO A 4 -18.17 -7.09 -9.07
C PRO A 4 -18.54 -8.06 -7.93
N THR A 5 -17.90 -9.24 -7.91
CA THR A 5 -18.13 -10.23 -6.86
C THR A 5 -17.61 -9.74 -5.51
N PRO A 6 -18.21 -10.18 -4.38
CA PRO A 6 -17.77 -9.79 -3.03
C PRO A 6 -16.26 -10.00 -2.79
N GLY A 7 -15.71 -11.13 -3.24
CA GLY A 7 -14.28 -11.42 -3.13
C GLY A 7 -13.40 -10.44 -3.93
N ARG A 8 -13.85 -10.00 -5.11
CA ARG A 8 -13.15 -8.98 -5.88
C ARG A 8 -13.16 -7.62 -5.19
N LEU A 9 -14.23 -7.26 -4.48
CA LEU A 9 -14.26 -6.03 -3.69
C LEU A 9 -13.26 -6.09 -2.53
N VAL A 10 -13.28 -7.15 -1.73
CA VAL A 10 -12.31 -7.34 -0.63
C VAL A 10 -10.89 -7.23 -1.14
N LEU A 11 -10.57 -7.96 -2.22
CA LEU A 11 -9.24 -7.93 -2.81
C LEU A 11 -8.87 -6.54 -3.33
N ALA A 12 -9.78 -5.85 -4.03
CA ALA A 12 -9.52 -4.53 -4.57
C ALA A 12 -9.19 -3.51 -3.46
N PHE A 13 -9.95 -3.52 -2.35
CA PHE A 13 -9.66 -2.65 -1.21
C PHE A 13 -8.36 -3.03 -0.51
N ALA A 14 -8.08 -4.32 -0.34
CA ALA A 14 -6.83 -4.77 0.27
C ALA A 14 -5.61 -4.35 -0.56
N VAL A 15 -5.62 -4.63 -1.86
CA VAL A 15 -4.53 -4.25 -2.77
C VAL A 15 -4.41 -2.73 -2.87
N GLY A 16 -5.53 -2.02 -2.97
CA GLY A 16 -5.54 -0.56 -3.04
C GLY A 16 -4.94 0.09 -1.79
N ALA A 17 -5.34 -0.36 -0.61
CA ALA A 17 -4.80 0.17 0.65
C ALA A 17 -3.32 -0.15 0.82
N ALA A 18 -2.89 -1.38 0.48
CA ALA A 18 -1.48 -1.77 0.50
C ALA A 18 -0.64 -0.90 -0.46
N ALA A 19 -1.10 -0.71 -1.70
CA ALA A 19 -0.40 0.08 -2.70
C ALA A 19 -0.24 1.54 -2.27
N VAL A 20 -1.30 2.15 -1.72
CA VAL A 20 -1.25 3.52 -1.21
C VAL A 20 -0.28 3.62 -0.04
N ALA A 21 -0.36 2.72 0.94
CA ALA A 21 0.54 2.73 2.09
C ALA A 21 2.00 2.54 1.67
N PHE A 22 2.27 1.61 0.76
CA PHE A 22 3.61 1.40 0.21
C PHE A 22 4.15 2.67 -0.46
N ALA A 23 3.36 3.30 -1.34
CA ALA A 23 3.77 4.53 -2.02
C ALA A 23 4.07 5.66 -1.02
N VAL A 24 3.23 5.83 0.01
CA VAL A 24 3.42 6.85 1.05
C VAL A 24 4.67 6.58 1.89
N VAL A 25 4.88 5.34 2.34
CA VAL A 25 6.07 4.97 3.13
C VAL A 25 7.34 5.14 2.30
N VAL A 26 7.33 4.68 1.04
CA VAL A 26 8.48 4.85 0.14
C VAL A 26 8.79 6.32 -0.07
N ALA A 27 7.78 7.13 -0.42
CA ALA A 27 7.99 8.57 -0.60
C ALA A 27 8.54 9.23 0.66
N ALA A 28 7.92 8.98 1.83
CA ALA A 28 8.36 9.56 3.11
C ALA A 28 9.81 9.18 3.44
N ARG A 29 10.16 7.90 3.35
CA ARG A 29 11.51 7.41 3.68
C ARG A 29 12.57 7.83 2.66
N MET A 30 12.20 8.08 1.40
CA MET A 30 13.11 8.67 0.42
C MET A 30 13.49 10.11 0.79
N PHE A 31 12.56 10.90 1.34
CA PHE A 31 12.90 12.23 1.87
C PHE A 31 13.84 12.14 3.08
N ASP A 32 13.59 11.20 4.00
CA ASP A 32 14.48 10.97 5.16
C ASP A 32 15.88 10.48 4.75
N GLY A 33 15.97 9.75 3.63
CA GLY A 33 17.22 9.19 3.09
C GLY A 33 18.16 10.21 2.42
N GLY A 34 17.84 11.50 2.45
CA GLY A 34 18.70 12.55 1.90
C GLY A 34 18.66 12.67 0.38
N VAL A 35 17.61 12.16 -0.27
CA VAL A 35 17.43 12.32 -1.71
C VAL A 35 17.35 13.82 -2.05
N GLY A 36 18.37 14.34 -2.74
CA GLY A 36 18.49 15.76 -3.07
C GLY A 36 19.84 16.40 -2.71
N THR A 37 20.84 15.62 -2.27
CA THR A 37 22.19 16.16 -1.95
C THR A 37 23.05 16.46 -3.18
N GLY A 38 22.61 16.04 -4.37
CA GLY A 38 23.35 16.17 -5.63
C GLY A 38 24.11 14.92 -6.07
N ASP A 39 24.19 13.87 -5.23
CA ASP A 39 24.67 12.55 -5.65
C ASP A 39 23.58 11.82 -6.48
N PRO A 40 23.84 11.48 -7.76
CA PRO A 40 22.88 10.74 -8.59
C PRO A 40 22.56 9.33 -8.06
N LEU A 41 23.36 8.79 -7.15
CA LEU A 41 23.14 7.48 -6.53
C LEU A 41 22.27 7.51 -5.27
N ASP A 42 21.89 8.69 -4.76
CA ASP A 42 21.02 8.79 -3.58
C ASP A 42 19.63 8.17 -3.80
N PRO A 43 18.90 8.49 -4.90
CA PRO A 43 17.59 7.89 -5.12
C PRO A 43 17.61 6.35 -5.17
N PRO A 44 18.47 5.68 -5.98
CA PRO A 44 18.47 4.22 -6.01
C PRO A 44 18.94 3.58 -4.70
N ARG A 45 19.89 4.20 -3.96
CA ARG A 45 20.31 3.68 -2.64
C ARG A 45 19.21 3.80 -1.60
N ALA A 46 18.56 4.96 -1.52
CA ALA A 46 17.44 5.18 -0.60
C ALA A 46 16.31 4.20 -0.89
N LEU A 47 15.95 4.03 -2.18
CA LEU A 47 14.91 3.08 -2.57
C LEU A 47 15.29 1.64 -2.17
N ALA A 48 16.52 1.21 -2.44
CA ALA A 48 16.98 -0.12 -2.07
C ALA A 48 16.90 -0.36 -0.55
N GLY A 49 17.30 0.64 0.25
CA GLY A 49 17.19 0.58 1.71
C GLY A 49 15.74 0.45 2.18
N VAL A 50 14.83 1.24 1.61
CA VAL A 50 13.41 1.18 1.96
C VAL A 50 12.76 -0.14 1.58
N LEU A 51 13.13 -0.71 0.43
CA LEU A 51 12.63 -2.01 -0.02
C LEU A 51 13.19 -3.18 0.80
N ALA A 52 14.39 -3.03 1.36
CA ALA A 52 14.99 -4.01 2.26
C ALA A 52 14.48 -3.91 3.70
N ASP A 53 13.87 -2.77 4.08
CA ASP A 53 13.33 -2.56 5.43
C ASP A 53 12.06 -3.40 5.64
N GLY A 54 12.12 -4.33 6.60
CA GLY A 54 10.98 -5.15 7.01
C GLY A 54 9.80 -4.31 7.55
N GLY A 55 10.08 -3.13 8.10
CA GLY A 55 9.05 -2.18 8.55
C GLY A 55 8.17 -1.67 7.39
N THR A 56 8.77 -1.42 6.22
CA THR A 56 8.03 -1.01 5.00
C THR A 56 6.99 -2.05 4.62
N TRP A 57 7.40 -3.32 4.60
CA TRP A 57 6.51 -4.43 4.25
C TRP A 57 5.46 -4.69 5.32
N LEU A 58 5.83 -4.58 6.60
CA LEU A 58 4.88 -4.72 7.71
C LEU A 58 3.75 -3.68 7.62
N VAL A 59 4.09 -2.40 7.40
CA VAL A 59 3.08 -1.34 7.22
C VAL A 59 2.23 -1.58 5.98
N THR A 60 2.84 -1.99 4.88
CA THR A 60 2.15 -2.30 3.61
C THR A 60 1.13 -3.43 3.79
N PHE A 61 1.52 -4.53 4.44
CA PHE A 61 0.62 -5.66 4.68
C PHE A 61 -0.46 -5.32 5.71
N ALA A 62 -0.13 -4.57 6.77
CA ALA A 62 -1.12 -4.11 7.75
C ALA A 62 -2.18 -3.22 7.10
N ALA A 63 -1.77 -2.28 6.24
CA ALA A 63 -2.69 -1.45 5.47
C ALA A 63 -3.55 -2.29 4.51
N GLY A 64 -2.95 -3.28 3.85
CA GLY A 64 -3.68 -4.22 3.01
C GLY A 64 -4.73 -5.02 3.77
N ALA A 65 -4.39 -5.54 4.96
CA ALA A 65 -5.35 -6.22 5.82
C ALA A 65 -6.50 -5.30 6.25
N ALA A 66 -6.20 -4.08 6.66
CA ALA A 66 -7.21 -3.07 7.00
C ALA A 66 -8.11 -2.73 5.80
N GLY A 67 -7.53 -2.58 4.61
CA GLY A 67 -8.28 -2.42 3.36
C GLY A 67 -9.22 -3.60 3.10
N GLY A 68 -8.75 -4.84 3.28
CA GLY A 68 -9.56 -6.04 3.15
C GLY A 68 -10.78 -6.04 4.09
N VAL A 69 -10.59 -5.62 5.35
CA VAL A 69 -11.70 -5.47 6.32
C VAL A 69 -12.74 -4.47 5.82
N VAL A 70 -12.30 -3.30 5.33
CA VAL A 70 -13.19 -2.29 4.74
C VAL A 70 -13.93 -2.85 3.52
N GLY A 71 -13.22 -3.51 2.62
CA GLY A 71 -13.81 -4.15 1.44
C GLY A 71 -14.85 -5.21 1.80
N GLY A 72 -14.62 -5.98 2.87
CA GLY A 72 -15.57 -6.95 3.40
C GLY A 72 -16.84 -6.29 3.92
N PHE A 73 -16.70 -5.18 4.65
CA PHE A 73 -17.82 -4.39 5.12
C PHE A 73 -18.64 -3.79 3.96
N VAL A 74 -17.97 -3.24 2.94
CA VAL A 74 -18.61 -2.74 1.71
C VAL A 74 -19.37 -3.84 0.98
N ALA A 75 -18.77 -5.02 0.84
CA ALA A 75 -19.40 -6.16 0.20
C ALA A 75 -20.65 -6.63 0.98
N LEU A 76 -20.58 -6.66 2.32
CA LEU A 76 -21.71 -7.00 3.19
C LEU A 76 -22.85 -5.99 3.05
N MET A 77 -22.56 -4.68 3.05
CA MET A 77 -23.55 -3.64 2.87
C MET A 77 -24.22 -3.72 1.50
N ARG A 78 -23.46 -4.04 0.44
CA ARG A 78 -24.01 -4.23 -0.91
C ARG A 78 -24.87 -5.47 -1.04
N ARG A 79 -24.59 -6.53 -0.28
CA ARG A 79 -25.41 -7.75 -0.28
C ARG A 79 -26.77 -7.55 0.43
N ARG A 80 -26.88 -6.57 1.32
CA ARG A 80 -28.11 -6.25 2.07
C ARG A 80 -29.06 -5.31 1.33
N ARG A 81 -28.64 -4.71 0.21
CA ARG A 81 -29.47 -3.86 -0.66
C ARG A 81 -29.91 -4.65 -1.87
#